data_AF-A0A1F4JXS2-F1
#
_entry.id   AF-A0A1F4JXS2-F1
#
_cell.length_a   1.000
_cell.length_b   1.000
_cell.length_c   1.000
_cell.angle_alpha   90.00
_cell.angle_beta   90.00
_cell.angle_gamma   90.00
#
_symmetry.space_group_name_H-M   'P 1'
#
loop_
_entity.id
_entity.type
_entity.pdbx_description
1 polymer ?
#
loop_
_entity_poly.entity_id
_entity_poly.type
_entity_poly.pdbx_seq_one_letter_code
_entity_poly.pdbx_strand_id
1 'polypeptide(L)'
;MIRLRVWAGLRPMGTFGHAAGDYFFEYDVQWLQQTGAYALAPQFPLRSAQFTGAIVRSFFENLLPEGAALDDVISALALRNPNSLELLGRLGQDLPGVLSLLPEGVQPEFPPQYRSLPFAELSRRLQSKQPLLVSNDQSTMSLAGTQEKMGVLFVPHSRRLLESMGHSLSTHILKPDSHQPRYRPSAINEYACMQLARALKLPVPDAYLLRVPETVYVVQRYDRQNLLGNFVGIHQFDGCQLLGHGSGWKYQRQGELVSIPKLVDALRRLPVRGADLLQVQRWVMFNYLIGNADAHAKNMSVLVDDKGYRLAPFYDLLCVKAYGDESLALYIGDEDTFAAVGAHSWEALCKDCGFRLPETLKGFRKMAQALLPAWAKVLERTLAEPQLTQAERELLQRMTQVFEAHAHNALSMAQSLG
;
A
#
# COMPACT_ATOMS: atom_id res chain seq x y z
N MET A 1 2.78 -6.45 32.72
CA MET A 1 1.97 -6.01 31.57
C MET A 1 2.93 -5.34 30.61
N ILE A 2 3.07 -5.85 29.39
CA ILE A 2 3.85 -5.17 28.34
C ILE A 2 2.86 -4.32 27.56
N ARG A 3 3.15 -3.03 27.40
CA ARG A 3 2.28 -2.07 26.72
C ARG A 3 3.11 -1.00 26.02
N LEU A 4 2.55 -0.49 24.93
CA LEU A 4 3.08 0.60 24.12
C LEU A 4 2.05 1.72 24.09
N ARG A 5 2.54 2.96 24.12
CA ARG A 5 1.71 4.14 23.87
C ARG A 5 1.49 4.25 22.36
N VAL A 6 0.23 4.31 21.96
CA VAL A 6 -0.18 4.60 20.59
C VAL A 6 -0.30 6.11 20.46
N TRP A 7 0.53 6.70 19.60
CA TRP A 7 0.51 8.11 19.28
C TRP A 7 -0.11 8.33 17.91
N ALA A 8 -0.84 9.43 17.76
CA ALA A 8 -1.22 9.98 16.47
C ALA A 8 -0.53 11.35 16.33
N GLY A 9 0.59 11.36 15.61
CA GLY A 9 1.47 12.51 15.56
C GLY A 9 2.04 12.77 16.95
N LEU A 10 1.79 13.97 17.50
CA LEU A 10 2.26 14.36 18.84
C LEU A 10 1.23 14.12 19.96
N ARG A 11 0.08 13.52 19.66
CA ARG A 11 -0.99 13.32 20.65
C ARG A 11 -1.12 11.83 21.01
N PRO A 12 -1.28 11.49 22.30
CA PRO A 12 -1.55 10.12 22.70
C PRO A 12 -2.97 9.74 22.21
N MET A 13 -3.07 8.73 21.36
CA MET A 13 -4.35 8.17 20.94
C MET A 13 -4.86 7.12 21.92
N GLY A 14 -3.95 6.32 22.48
CA GLY A 14 -4.34 5.22 23.35
C GLY A 14 -3.17 4.34 23.77
N THR A 15 -3.48 3.18 24.32
CA THR A 15 -2.51 2.18 24.77
C THR A 15 -2.82 0.85 24.11
N PHE A 16 -1.81 0.23 23.52
CA PHE A 16 -1.86 -1.12 22.97
C PHE A 16 -0.97 -2.04 23.81
N GLY A 17 -1.43 -3.24 24.14
CA GLY A 17 -0.62 -4.15 24.95
C GLY A 17 -1.18 -5.55 25.02
N HIS A 18 -0.59 -6.34 25.90
CA HIS A 18 -1.01 -7.71 26.19
C HIS A 18 -1.20 -7.90 27.69
N ALA A 19 -2.39 -8.36 28.09
CA ALA A 19 -2.78 -8.58 29.48
C ALA A 19 -3.78 -9.73 29.59
N ALA A 20 -3.73 -10.49 30.69
CA ALA A 20 -4.66 -11.60 30.95
C ALA A 20 -4.77 -12.64 29.79
N GLY A 21 -3.69 -12.84 29.03
CA GLY A 21 -3.66 -13.79 27.91
C GLY A 21 -4.23 -13.26 26.60
N ASP A 22 -4.56 -11.97 26.51
CA ASP A 22 -5.13 -11.37 25.31
C ASP A 22 -4.50 -10.02 24.96
N TYR A 23 -4.61 -9.64 23.69
CA TYR A 23 -4.24 -8.32 23.21
C TYR A 23 -5.34 -7.32 23.54
N PHE A 24 -4.96 -6.09 23.87
CA PHE A 24 -5.91 -5.02 24.14
C PHE A 24 -5.50 -3.69 23.51
N PHE A 25 -6.52 -2.88 23.21
CA PHE A 25 -6.37 -1.47 22.86
C PHE A 25 -7.37 -0.64 23.66
N GLU A 26 -6.93 0.49 24.19
CA GLU A 26 -7.76 1.41 24.95
C GLU A 26 -7.44 2.85 24.53
N TYR A 27 -8.47 3.65 24.24
CA TYR A 27 -8.27 5.06 23.91
C TYR A 27 -7.79 5.87 25.12
N ASP A 28 -6.96 6.87 24.86
CA ASP A 28 -6.59 7.86 25.86
C ASP A 28 -7.79 8.77 26.14
N VAL A 29 -8.01 9.13 27.41
CA VAL A 29 -9.13 10.00 27.81
C VAL A 29 -9.04 11.36 27.10
N GLN A 30 -7.84 11.89 26.89
CA GLN A 30 -7.65 13.16 26.19
C GLN A 30 -7.98 13.03 24.70
N TRP A 31 -7.70 11.86 24.09
CA TRP A 31 -8.10 11.57 22.72
C TRP A 31 -9.61 11.52 22.55
N LEU A 32 -10.34 11.00 23.53
CA LEU A 32 -11.81 10.93 23.48
C LEU A 32 -12.47 12.30 23.66
N GLN A 33 -11.84 13.22 24.39
CA GLN A 33 -12.41 14.53 24.73
C GLN A 33 -12.07 15.64 23.74
N GLN A 34 -11.03 15.47 22.92
CA GLN A 34 -10.60 16.50 21.97
C GLN A 34 -11.57 16.67 20.79
N THR A 35 -11.64 17.90 20.28
CA THR A 35 -12.27 18.17 18.99
C THR A 35 -11.48 17.53 17.86
N GLY A 36 -12.19 16.86 16.94
CA GLY A 36 -11.57 16.17 15.81
C GLY A 36 -11.00 14.78 16.13
N ALA A 37 -11.35 14.20 17.28
CA ALA A 37 -11.07 12.80 17.56
C ALA A 37 -11.66 11.89 16.48
N TYR A 38 -10.90 10.87 16.09
CA TYR A 38 -11.33 9.84 15.14
C TYR A 38 -10.98 8.45 15.64
N ALA A 39 -11.74 7.46 15.18
CA ALA A 39 -11.53 6.05 15.51
C ALA A 39 -10.28 5.49 14.81
N LEU A 40 -9.57 4.59 15.50
CA LEU A 40 -8.43 3.83 15.00
C LEU A 40 -8.78 3.06 13.70
N ALA A 41 -9.93 2.39 13.71
CA ALA A 41 -10.57 1.79 12.56
C ALA A 41 -12.08 1.64 12.87
N PRO A 42 -12.94 1.27 11.91
CA PRO A 42 -14.39 1.16 12.14
C PRO A 42 -14.78 0.23 13.28
N GLN A 43 -13.95 -0.78 13.57
CA GLN A 43 -14.17 -1.77 14.63
C GLN A 43 -13.83 -1.25 16.03
N PHE A 44 -13.21 -0.07 16.12
CA PHE A 44 -12.80 0.58 17.36
C PHE A 44 -13.55 1.91 17.55
N PRO A 45 -14.89 1.92 17.68
CA PRO A 45 -15.64 3.16 17.88
C PRO A 45 -15.13 3.94 19.09
N LEU A 46 -15.18 5.27 19.04
CA LEU A 46 -14.73 6.12 20.14
C LEU A 46 -15.57 5.88 21.40
N ARG A 47 -14.97 5.22 22.40
CA ARG A 47 -15.60 4.96 23.70
C ARG A 47 -14.54 4.76 24.78
N SER A 48 -14.92 5.06 26.02
CA SER A 48 -14.11 4.80 27.21
C SER A 48 -14.24 3.34 27.65
N ALA A 49 -13.77 2.42 26.81
CA ALA A 49 -13.73 1.00 27.11
C ALA A 49 -12.56 0.33 26.38
N GLN A 50 -12.04 -0.74 26.98
CA GLN A 50 -11.02 -1.58 26.38
C GLN A 50 -11.61 -2.43 25.25
N PHE A 51 -10.88 -2.52 24.14
CA PHE A 51 -11.07 -3.49 23.07
C PHE A 51 -10.11 -4.65 23.30
N THR A 52 -10.56 -5.89 23.11
CA THR A 52 -9.73 -7.09 23.31
C THR A 52 -9.90 -8.07 22.15
N GLY A 53 -9.05 -9.09 22.11
CA GLY A 53 -9.21 -10.24 21.23
C GLY A 53 -8.51 -10.12 19.89
N ALA A 54 -8.87 -11.06 19.00
CA ALA A 54 -8.26 -11.21 17.69
C ALA A 54 -8.33 -9.95 16.83
N ILE A 55 -9.36 -9.12 16.97
CA ILE A 55 -9.51 -7.88 16.20
C ILE A 55 -8.41 -6.86 16.50
N VAL A 56 -8.04 -6.72 17.78
CA VAL A 56 -6.92 -5.86 18.20
C VAL A 56 -5.63 -6.40 17.62
N ARG A 57 -5.36 -7.69 17.84
CA ARG A 57 -4.16 -8.36 17.33
C ARG A 57 -4.03 -8.18 15.81
N SER A 58 -5.08 -8.50 15.05
CA SER A 58 -5.09 -8.39 13.59
C SER A 58 -4.92 -6.97 13.09
N PHE A 59 -5.50 -5.96 13.77
CA PHE A 59 -5.29 -4.56 13.36
C PHE A 59 -3.80 -4.19 13.42
N PHE A 60 -3.14 -4.48 14.54
CA PHE A 60 -1.75 -4.08 14.74
C PHE A 60 -0.76 -4.97 13.98
N GLU A 61 -1.02 -6.27 13.82
CA GLU A 61 -0.20 -7.16 12.98
C GLU A 61 -0.22 -6.75 11.50
N ASN A 62 -1.32 -6.16 11.01
CA ASN A 62 -1.38 -5.65 9.64
C ASN A 62 -0.40 -4.50 9.37
N LEU A 63 0.17 -3.87 10.40
CA LEU A 63 1.16 -2.82 10.29
C LEU A 63 2.59 -3.36 10.15
N LEU A 64 2.80 -4.66 10.39
CA LEU A 64 4.10 -5.34 10.26
C LEU A 64 4.37 -5.79 8.81
N PRO A 65 5.64 -6.01 8.44
CA PRO A 65 5.99 -6.74 7.21
C PRO A 65 5.37 -8.15 7.19
N GLU A 66 5.35 -8.78 6.02
CA GLU A 66 4.72 -10.08 5.83
C GLU A 66 5.67 -11.11 5.20
N GLY A 67 5.45 -12.39 5.52
CA GLY A 67 6.17 -13.52 4.92
C GLY A 67 7.67 -13.44 5.14
N ALA A 68 8.45 -13.82 4.12
CA ALA A 68 9.91 -13.88 4.20
C ALA A 68 10.55 -12.55 4.62
N ALA A 69 9.97 -11.40 4.24
CA ALA A 69 10.47 -10.09 4.66
C ALA A 69 10.38 -9.89 6.19
N LEU A 70 9.33 -10.43 6.83
CA LEU A 70 9.22 -10.41 8.28
C LEU A 70 10.24 -11.34 8.93
N ASP A 71 10.41 -12.54 8.38
CA ASP A 71 11.37 -13.53 8.88
C ASP A 71 12.81 -12.99 8.84
N ASP A 72 13.17 -12.32 7.73
CA ASP A 72 14.49 -11.71 7.57
C ASP A 72 14.70 -10.57 8.59
N VAL A 73 13.66 -9.77 8.86
CA VAL A 73 13.71 -8.70 9.87
C VAL A 73 13.85 -9.27 11.29
N ILE A 74 13.10 -10.33 11.62
CA ILE A 74 13.21 -11.03 12.92
C ILE A 74 14.64 -11.55 13.12
N SER A 75 15.19 -12.18 12.09
CA SER A 75 16.56 -12.71 12.07
C SER A 75 17.60 -11.59 12.27
N ALA A 76 17.47 -10.48 11.53
CA ALA A 76 18.37 -9.34 11.62
C ALA A 76 18.31 -8.62 12.97
N LEU A 77 17.16 -8.59 13.64
CA LEU A 77 17.00 -8.04 14.99
C LEU A 77 17.43 -9.00 16.10
N ALA A 78 17.87 -10.22 15.76
CA ALA A 78 18.26 -11.28 16.68
C ALA A 78 17.19 -11.60 17.75
N LEU A 79 15.91 -11.45 17.39
CA LEU A 79 14.79 -11.75 18.29
C LEU A 79 14.47 -13.25 18.26
N ARG A 80 14.25 -13.85 19.43
CA ARG A 80 13.88 -15.27 19.55
C ARG A 80 12.37 -15.40 19.74
N ASN A 81 11.68 -15.94 18.74
CA ASN A 81 10.21 -16.15 18.74
C ASN A 81 9.43 -14.93 19.25
N PRO A 82 9.68 -13.71 18.70
CA PRO A 82 9.04 -12.53 19.23
C PRO A 82 7.53 -12.58 18.97
N ASN A 83 6.76 -12.11 19.94
CA ASN A 83 5.33 -11.85 19.71
C ASN A 83 5.13 -10.52 18.96
N SER A 84 3.92 -10.31 18.45
CA SER A 84 3.59 -9.14 17.64
C SER A 84 3.81 -7.82 18.40
N LEU A 85 3.58 -7.79 19.72
CA LEU A 85 3.81 -6.61 20.54
C LEU A 85 5.30 -6.25 20.63
N GLU A 86 6.18 -7.24 20.75
CA GLU A 86 7.63 -7.03 20.76
C GLU A 86 8.15 -6.52 19.40
N LEU A 87 7.66 -7.09 18.30
CA LEU A 87 8.00 -6.63 16.95
C LEU A 87 7.55 -5.19 16.71
N LEU A 88 6.31 -4.87 17.09
CA LEU A 88 5.77 -3.52 17.00
C LEU A 88 6.52 -2.54 17.91
N GLY A 89 6.95 -2.96 19.09
CA GLY A 89 7.78 -2.13 19.96
C GLY A 89 9.15 -1.82 19.36
N ARG A 90 9.66 -2.66 18.45
CA ARG A 90 10.90 -2.43 17.71
C ARG A 90 10.70 -1.63 16.45
N LEU A 91 9.68 -1.93 15.64
CA LEU A 91 9.48 -1.38 14.29
C LEU A 91 8.46 -0.23 14.25
N GLY A 92 7.77 0.05 15.34
CA GLY A 92 6.58 0.90 15.36
C GLY A 92 6.81 2.40 15.39
N GLN A 93 8.02 2.90 15.20
CA GLN A 93 8.27 4.34 15.31
C GLN A 93 7.74 5.11 14.09
N ASP A 94 7.87 4.55 12.89
CA ASP A 94 7.27 5.05 11.66
C ASP A 94 6.37 3.98 11.04
N LEU A 95 5.05 4.11 11.23
CA LEU A 95 4.03 3.18 10.71
C LEU A 95 3.27 3.77 9.51
N PRO A 96 2.50 2.96 8.77
CA PRO A 96 1.48 3.46 7.87
C PRO A 96 0.52 4.38 8.63
N GLY A 97 0.30 5.56 8.06
CA GLY A 97 -0.57 6.59 8.60
C GLY A 97 0.15 7.48 9.59
N VAL A 98 -0.62 8.04 10.51
CA VAL A 98 -0.12 8.99 11.53
C VAL A 98 0.34 8.30 12.81
N LEU A 99 0.22 6.97 12.86
CA LEU A 99 0.47 6.21 14.08
C LEU A 99 1.96 6.03 14.34
N SER A 100 2.32 6.04 15.62
CA SER A 100 3.56 5.46 16.12
C SER A 100 3.31 4.73 17.45
N LEU A 101 4.10 3.71 17.71
CA LEU A 101 4.05 2.87 18.89
C LEU A 101 5.37 3.03 19.65
N LEU A 102 5.30 3.71 20.78
CA LEU A 102 6.48 4.03 21.59
C LEU A 102 6.36 3.39 22.98
N PRO A 103 7.50 3.02 23.60
CA PRO A 103 7.51 2.61 25.00
C PRO A 103 6.89 3.68 25.92
N GLU A 104 6.42 3.27 27.09
CA GLU A 104 5.91 4.22 28.07
C GLU A 104 6.98 5.23 28.50
N GLY A 105 6.57 6.48 28.67
CA GLY A 105 7.47 7.59 29.02
C GLY A 105 8.26 8.16 27.84
N VAL A 106 8.24 7.52 26.67
CA VAL A 106 8.85 8.03 25.44
C VAL A 106 7.81 8.84 24.65
N GLN A 107 8.21 10.01 24.17
CA GLN A 107 7.38 10.90 23.36
C GLN A 107 7.94 11.00 21.93
N PRO A 108 7.08 11.28 20.92
CA PRO A 108 7.53 11.55 19.57
C PRO A 108 8.46 12.78 19.53
N GLU A 109 9.50 12.71 18.70
CA GLU A 109 10.47 13.80 18.55
C GLU A 109 9.96 14.90 17.62
N PHE A 110 10.25 16.16 17.97
CA PHE A 110 10.00 17.32 17.13
C PHE A 110 11.06 18.41 17.41
N PRO A 111 11.65 19.07 16.39
CA PRO A 111 11.41 18.89 14.95
C PRO A 111 12.00 17.58 14.41
N PRO A 112 11.56 17.09 13.24
CA PRO A 112 12.11 15.90 12.62
C PRO A 112 13.58 16.11 12.22
N GLN A 113 14.38 15.06 12.36
CA GLN A 113 15.79 15.02 12.08
C GLN A 113 16.08 14.03 10.96
N TYR A 114 16.93 14.45 10.02
CA TYR A 114 17.30 13.66 8.86
C TYR A 114 18.81 13.75 8.64
N ARG A 115 19.42 12.64 8.22
CA ARG A 115 20.82 12.62 7.76
C ARG A 115 20.89 12.25 6.28
N SER A 116 21.95 12.68 5.61
CA SER A 116 22.17 12.36 4.20
C SER A 116 22.34 10.85 4.01
N LEU A 117 21.71 10.29 2.97
CA LEU A 117 21.93 8.93 2.51
C LEU A 117 22.56 8.97 1.10
N PRO A 118 23.90 8.95 1.00
CA PRO A 118 24.58 8.93 -0.29
C PRO A 118 24.24 7.67 -1.09
N PHE A 119 24.18 7.76 -2.41
CA PHE A 119 23.87 6.59 -3.26
C PHE A 119 24.87 5.44 -3.10
N ALA A 120 26.15 5.73 -2.86
CA ALA A 120 27.15 4.70 -2.57
C ALA A 120 26.83 3.92 -1.29
N GLU A 121 26.29 4.59 -0.25
CA GLU A 121 25.86 3.91 0.97
C GLU A 121 24.61 3.07 0.73
N LEU A 122 23.62 3.61 0.01
CA LEU A 122 22.43 2.84 -0.37
C LEU A 122 22.80 1.60 -1.19
N SER A 123 23.68 1.71 -2.18
CA SER A 123 24.15 0.58 -2.99
C SER A 123 24.81 -0.50 -2.14
N ARG A 124 25.65 -0.13 -1.15
CA ARG A 124 26.21 -1.09 -0.19
C ARG A 124 25.13 -1.84 0.60
N ARG A 125 24.09 -1.15 1.04
CA ARG A 125 22.97 -1.76 1.79
C ARG A 125 22.15 -2.70 0.90
N LEU A 126 21.88 -2.31 -0.34
CA LEU A 126 21.18 -3.13 -1.34
C LEU A 126 21.91 -4.42 -1.68
N GLN A 127 23.24 -4.42 -1.64
CA GLN A 127 24.08 -5.60 -1.88
C GLN A 127 24.29 -6.45 -0.61
N SER A 128 23.90 -5.93 0.56
CA SER A 128 24.05 -6.63 1.82
C SER A 128 22.96 -7.69 2.00
N LYS A 129 23.16 -8.62 2.96
CA LYS A 129 22.12 -9.56 3.40
C LYS A 129 21.20 -8.98 4.47
N GLN A 130 21.44 -7.75 4.92
CA GLN A 130 20.63 -7.12 5.95
C GLN A 130 19.36 -6.54 5.30
N PRO A 131 18.17 -6.79 5.85
CA PRO A 131 16.94 -6.23 5.31
C PRO A 131 16.98 -4.71 5.35
N LEU A 132 16.62 -4.06 4.24
CA LEU A 132 16.64 -2.59 4.16
C LEU A 132 15.85 -1.91 5.28
N LEU A 133 14.75 -2.51 5.73
CA LEU A 133 13.87 -1.97 6.76
C LEU A 133 14.57 -1.72 8.11
N VAL A 134 15.61 -2.50 8.41
CA VAL A 134 16.41 -2.41 9.64
C VAL A 134 17.87 -2.03 9.37
N SER A 135 18.17 -1.58 8.13
CA SER A 135 19.52 -1.14 7.76
C SER A 135 19.84 0.28 8.22
N ASN A 136 18.82 1.04 8.65
CA ASN A 136 19.01 2.29 9.37
C ASN A 136 19.08 1.99 10.88
N ASP A 137 20.23 2.23 11.49
CA ASP A 137 20.50 1.97 12.91
C ASP A 137 19.91 3.03 13.85
N GLN A 138 19.48 4.18 13.30
CA GLN A 138 19.01 5.33 14.07
C GLN A 138 17.49 5.49 14.08
N SER A 139 16.75 4.74 13.25
CA SER A 139 15.30 4.85 13.15
C SER A 139 14.72 3.51 12.74
N THR A 140 13.51 3.22 13.20
CA THR A 140 12.81 2.01 12.81
C THR A 140 11.51 2.37 12.12
N MET A 141 11.23 1.65 11.05
CA MET A 141 10.00 1.79 10.30
C MET A 141 9.37 0.41 10.19
N SER A 142 8.05 0.38 10.17
CA SER A 142 7.30 -0.78 9.74
C SER A 142 6.48 -0.38 8.53
N LEU A 143 6.54 -1.18 7.47
CA LEU A 143 5.66 -1.06 6.32
C LEU A 143 5.19 -2.46 5.94
N ALA A 144 3.88 -2.62 5.78
CA ALA A 144 3.28 -3.88 5.37
C ALA A 144 3.69 -4.30 3.97
N GLY A 145 3.45 -5.57 3.64
CA GLY A 145 3.79 -6.18 2.36
C GLY A 145 5.02 -7.09 2.41
N THR A 146 5.27 -7.77 1.29
CA THR A 146 6.25 -8.87 1.17
C THR A 146 7.54 -8.47 0.47
N GLN A 147 7.57 -7.29 -0.18
CA GLN A 147 8.74 -6.76 -0.87
C GLN A 147 9.67 -6.02 0.09
N GLU A 148 10.97 -6.11 -0.18
CA GLU A 148 11.95 -5.30 0.52
C GLU A 148 11.70 -3.80 0.26
N LYS A 149 11.85 -2.98 1.30
CA LYS A 149 11.60 -1.55 1.23
C LYS A 149 12.31 -0.78 2.34
N MET A 150 12.46 0.52 2.12
CA MET A 150 13.02 1.48 3.06
C MET A 150 12.21 2.77 3.08
N GLY A 151 12.08 3.37 4.27
CA GLY A 151 11.54 4.72 4.43
C GLY A 151 12.65 5.73 4.24
N VAL A 152 12.44 6.68 3.35
CA VAL A 152 13.41 7.73 3.06
C VAL A 152 12.71 9.08 2.98
N LEU A 153 13.50 10.16 3.03
CA LEU A 153 13.11 11.45 2.51
C LEU A 153 13.82 11.66 1.18
N PHE A 154 13.04 11.76 0.10
CA PHE A 154 13.54 12.05 -1.23
C PHE A 154 13.25 13.51 -1.60
N VAL A 155 14.27 14.21 -2.10
CA VAL A 155 14.16 15.59 -2.61
C VAL A 155 14.26 15.55 -4.14
N PRO A 156 13.14 15.58 -4.89
CA PRO A 156 13.13 15.31 -6.32
C PRO A 156 14.03 16.24 -7.15
N HIS A 157 14.00 17.55 -6.87
CA HIS A 157 14.74 18.56 -7.63
C HIS A 157 16.26 18.34 -7.61
N SER A 158 16.81 17.93 -6.46
CA SER A 158 18.24 17.64 -6.31
C SER A 158 18.56 16.15 -6.40
N ARG A 159 17.55 15.29 -6.58
CA ARG A 159 17.63 13.82 -6.49
C ARG A 159 18.37 13.31 -5.25
N ARG A 160 18.24 14.02 -4.12
CA ARG A 160 18.93 13.67 -2.87
C ARG A 160 18.07 12.72 -2.03
N LEU A 161 18.71 11.73 -1.43
CA LEU A 161 18.11 10.86 -0.42
C LEU A 161 18.63 11.26 0.97
N LEU A 162 17.70 11.27 1.92
CA LEU A 162 17.96 11.38 3.34
C LEU A 162 17.25 10.24 4.06
N GLU A 163 17.74 9.87 5.23
CA GLU A 163 17.09 8.91 6.11
C GLU A 163 16.72 9.55 7.44
N SER A 164 15.64 9.04 8.03
CA SER A 164 15.14 9.49 9.31
C SER A 164 16.11 9.19 10.45
N MET A 165 16.18 10.09 11.41
CA MET A 165 16.87 9.90 12.69
C MET A 165 15.84 9.85 13.82
N GLY A 166 16.06 8.97 14.79
CA GLY A 166 15.14 8.78 15.91
C GLY A 166 13.73 8.46 15.44
N HIS A 167 12.75 9.23 15.92
CA HIS A 167 11.33 9.03 15.63
C HIS A 167 10.81 9.86 14.46
N SER A 168 11.72 10.33 13.59
CA SER A 168 11.37 11.17 12.44
C SER A 168 10.67 10.37 11.34
N LEU A 169 9.61 10.94 10.79
CA LEU A 169 8.81 10.27 9.77
C LEU A 169 9.50 10.27 8.40
N SER A 170 9.52 9.11 7.73
CA SER A 170 9.83 9.04 6.30
C SER A 170 8.74 9.72 5.46
N THR A 171 9.08 10.13 4.24
CA THR A 171 8.17 10.83 3.31
C THR A 171 8.00 10.09 1.99
N HIS A 172 8.86 9.12 1.73
CA HIS A 172 8.84 8.27 0.55
C HIS A 172 9.16 6.83 0.95
N ILE A 173 8.67 5.89 0.15
CA ILE A 173 9.00 4.47 0.22
C ILE A 173 9.91 4.17 -0.95
N LEU A 174 11.10 3.66 -0.67
CA LEU A 174 12.04 3.16 -1.66
C LEU A 174 11.93 1.64 -1.72
N LYS A 175 11.78 1.10 -2.93
CA LYS A 175 11.71 -0.34 -3.21
C LYS A 175 12.73 -0.72 -4.28
N PRO A 176 13.67 -1.63 -3.99
CA PRO A 176 14.51 -2.22 -5.02
C PRO A 176 13.75 -3.26 -5.84
N ASP A 177 14.44 -3.87 -6.80
CA ASP A 177 13.95 -5.08 -7.45
C ASP A 177 13.73 -6.21 -6.44
N SER A 178 12.65 -6.98 -6.64
CA SER A 178 12.27 -8.12 -5.79
C SER A 178 13.42 -9.09 -5.60
N HIS A 179 13.58 -9.63 -4.39
CA HIS A 179 14.56 -10.70 -4.14
C HIS A 179 14.21 -12.01 -4.86
N GLN A 180 12.94 -12.21 -5.18
CA GLN A 180 12.49 -13.38 -5.92
C GLN A 180 12.87 -13.23 -7.39
N PRO A 181 13.76 -14.09 -7.94
CA PRO A 181 14.29 -13.91 -9.30
C PRO A 181 13.21 -13.88 -10.38
N ARG A 182 12.11 -14.62 -10.19
CA ARG A 182 10.96 -14.67 -11.11
C ARG A 182 10.29 -13.30 -11.32
N TYR A 183 10.36 -12.41 -10.32
CA TYR A 183 9.70 -11.10 -10.35
C TYR A 183 10.65 -9.95 -10.70
N ARG A 184 11.91 -10.23 -11.09
CA ARG A 184 12.85 -9.18 -11.53
C ARG A 184 12.68 -8.89 -13.03
N PRO A 185 12.85 -7.62 -13.47
CA PRO A 185 13.00 -6.40 -12.68
C PRO A 185 11.63 -5.83 -12.24
N SER A 186 11.36 -5.71 -10.94
CA SER A 186 10.06 -5.24 -10.42
C SER A 186 9.99 -3.72 -10.26
N ALA A 187 11.11 -3.05 -10.02
CA ALA A 187 11.14 -1.60 -9.77
C ALA A 187 10.66 -0.82 -11.00
N ILE A 188 11.13 -1.19 -12.20
CA ILE A 188 10.67 -0.56 -13.44
C ILE A 188 9.21 -0.89 -13.76
N ASN A 189 8.74 -2.08 -13.39
CA ASN A 189 7.35 -2.51 -13.59
C ASN A 189 6.41 -1.58 -12.83
N GLU A 190 6.64 -1.45 -11.52
CA GLU A 190 5.80 -0.61 -10.66
C GLU A 190 5.88 0.86 -11.10
N TYR A 191 7.07 1.37 -11.40
CA TYR A 191 7.23 2.72 -11.95
C TYR A 191 6.37 2.93 -13.21
N ALA A 192 6.51 2.07 -14.21
CA ALA A 192 5.81 2.23 -15.49
C ALA A 192 4.28 2.13 -15.32
N CYS A 193 3.80 1.22 -14.49
CA CYS A 193 2.37 1.08 -14.16
C CYS A 193 1.83 2.32 -13.40
N MET A 194 2.59 2.88 -12.46
CA MET A 194 2.21 4.10 -11.74
C MET A 194 2.16 5.33 -12.66
N GLN A 195 3.11 5.44 -13.59
CA GLN A 195 3.11 6.48 -14.61
C GLN A 195 1.93 6.33 -15.59
N LEU A 196 1.57 5.10 -15.95
CA LEU A 196 0.39 4.80 -16.76
C LEU A 196 -0.92 5.15 -16.04
N ALA A 197 -1.05 4.77 -14.76
CA ALA A 197 -2.19 5.12 -13.92
C ALA A 197 -2.39 6.64 -13.86
N ARG A 198 -1.31 7.40 -13.67
CA ARG A 198 -1.31 8.86 -13.70
C ARG A 198 -1.73 9.42 -15.06
N ALA A 199 -1.22 8.86 -16.15
CA ALA A 199 -1.58 9.26 -17.51
C ALA A 199 -3.09 9.06 -17.77
N LEU A 200 -3.67 8.01 -17.21
CA LEU A 200 -5.11 7.70 -17.26
C LEU A 200 -5.94 8.41 -16.17
N LYS A 201 -5.33 9.33 -15.42
CA LYS A 201 -5.98 10.15 -14.38
C LYS A 201 -6.55 9.33 -13.21
N LEU A 202 -5.91 8.21 -12.85
CA LEU A 202 -6.13 7.62 -11.54
C LEU A 202 -5.39 8.45 -10.47
N PRO A 203 -5.96 8.59 -9.26
CA PRO A 203 -5.27 9.24 -8.16
C PRO A 203 -4.13 8.34 -7.69
N VAL A 204 -2.89 8.69 -8.00
CA VAL A 204 -1.69 7.98 -7.57
C VAL A 204 -0.69 8.99 -6.99
N PRO A 205 0.14 8.61 -6.00
CA PRO A 205 1.23 9.43 -5.51
C PRO A 205 2.31 9.64 -6.57
N ASP A 206 3.16 10.65 -6.38
CA ASP A 206 4.32 10.86 -7.24
C ASP A 206 5.31 9.70 -7.09
N ALA A 207 5.81 9.22 -8.23
CA ALA A 207 6.71 8.08 -8.31
C ALA A 207 7.91 8.40 -9.19
N TYR A 208 9.06 7.85 -8.83
CA TYR A 208 10.35 8.13 -9.42
C TYR A 208 11.15 6.85 -9.60
N LEU A 209 12.00 6.84 -10.62
CA LEU A 209 13.00 5.80 -10.82
C LEU A 209 14.39 6.39 -10.57
N LEU A 210 15.16 5.78 -9.66
CA LEU A 210 16.55 6.16 -9.41
C LEU A 210 17.50 5.04 -9.83
N ARG A 211 18.68 5.44 -10.29
CA ARG A 211 19.83 4.57 -10.55
C ARG A 211 20.86 4.83 -9.47
N VAL A 212 21.03 3.86 -8.57
CA VAL A 212 21.91 3.95 -7.41
C VAL A 212 22.97 2.85 -7.46
N PRO A 213 23.75 2.82 -8.56
CA PRO A 213 23.98 1.65 -9.42
C PRO A 213 22.80 0.71 -9.71
N GLU A 214 22.11 0.22 -8.67
CA GLU A 214 20.91 -0.62 -8.83
C GLU A 214 19.68 0.21 -9.25
N THR A 215 18.66 -0.45 -9.80
CA THR A 215 17.35 0.16 -10.06
C THR A 215 16.54 0.22 -8.77
N VAL A 216 16.10 1.41 -8.38
CA VAL A 216 15.16 1.56 -7.26
C VAL A 216 13.97 2.42 -7.65
N TYR A 217 12.79 1.94 -7.29
CA TYR A 217 11.54 2.66 -7.38
C TYR A 217 11.33 3.46 -6.09
N VAL A 218 10.96 4.73 -6.21
CA VAL A 218 10.69 5.60 -5.08
C VAL A 218 9.30 6.21 -5.24
N VAL A 219 8.45 6.03 -4.23
CA VAL A 219 7.09 6.56 -4.24
C VAL A 219 6.84 7.47 -3.06
N GLN A 220 6.20 8.59 -3.31
CA GLN A 220 5.78 9.51 -2.26
C GLN A 220 4.74 8.85 -1.37
N ARG A 221 4.91 8.99 -0.06
CA ARG A 221 3.92 8.59 0.93
C ARG A 221 2.73 9.54 0.89
N TYR A 222 1.57 9.05 0.46
CA TYR A 222 0.33 9.84 0.43
C TYR A 222 -0.22 10.15 1.83
N ASP A 223 0.22 9.41 2.84
CA ASP A 223 -0.13 9.55 4.25
C ASP A 223 0.81 10.51 4.98
N ARG A 224 1.55 11.34 4.24
CA ARG A 224 2.44 12.38 4.74
C ARG A 224 2.11 13.70 4.06
N GLN A 225 1.90 14.75 4.86
CA GLN A 225 1.64 16.10 4.36
C GLN A 225 2.74 17.05 4.81
N ASN A 226 3.30 17.81 3.87
CA ASN A 226 4.25 18.86 4.18
C ASN A 226 3.50 20.15 4.56
N LEU A 227 3.65 20.58 5.81
CA LEU A 227 3.15 21.84 6.35
C LEU A 227 4.35 22.74 6.68
N LEU A 228 4.67 23.65 5.76
CA LEU A 228 5.73 24.66 5.92
C LEU A 228 7.11 24.06 6.30
N GLY A 229 7.46 22.91 5.73
CA GLY A 229 8.72 22.21 5.99
C GLY A 229 8.62 21.10 7.03
N ASN A 230 7.48 20.95 7.71
CA ASN A 230 7.23 19.87 8.66
C ASN A 230 6.31 18.82 8.06
N PHE A 231 6.72 17.55 8.11
CA PHE A 231 5.88 16.45 7.66
C PHE A 231 4.98 15.97 8.79
N VAL A 232 3.67 15.99 8.56
CA VAL A 232 2.66 15.41 9.46
C VAL A 232 2.05 14.16 8.82
N GLY A 233 1.75 13.16 9.63
CA GLY A 233 1.04 11.97 9.17
C GLY A 233 -0.45 12.21 9.00
N ILE A 234 -1.08 11.50 8.07
CA ILE A 234 -2.54 11.41 7.94
C ILE A 234 -2.94 10.00 8.36
N HIS A 235 -3.96 9.86 9.21
CA HIS A 235 -4.37 8.53 9.65
C HIS A 235 -4.88 7.68 8.49
N GLN A 236 -4.60 6.38 8.54
CA GLN A 236 -5.08 5.44 7.54
C GLN A 236 -5.28 4.03 8.09
N PHE A 237 -6.01 3.22 7.31
CA PHE A 237 -6.06 1.77 7.46
C PHE A 237 -6.35 1.12 6.10
N ASP A 238 -5.83 -0.09 5.91
CA ASP A 238 -5.98 -0.85 4.67
C ASP A 238 -7.29 -1.64 4.59
N GLY A 239 -7.57 -2.29 3.45
CA GLY A 239 -8.79 -3.05 3.22
C GLY A 239 -8.96 -4.27 4.14
N CYS A 240 -7.87 -4.90 4.61
CA CYS A 240 -7.97 -5.96 5.61
C CYS A 240 -8.36 -5.39 6.97
N GLN A 241 -7.74 -4.27 7.38
CA GLN A 241 -8.11 -3.57 8.61
C GLN A 241 -9.55 -3.02 8.54
N LEU A 242 -9.97 -2.47 7.41
CA LEU A 242 -11.35 -2.03 7.14
C LEU A 242 -12.36 -3.16 7.35
N LEU A 243 -12.03 -4.39 6.95
CA LEU A 243 -12.89 -5.56 7.12
C LEU A 243 -12.70 -6.27 8.47
N GLY A 244 -11.72 -5.85 9.29
CA GLY A 244 -11.40 -6.47 10.57
C GLY A 244 -10.70 -7.82 10.47
N HIS A 245 -9.89 -8.02 9.42
CA HIS A 245 -9.18 -9.26 9.14
C HIS A 245 -7.66 -9.08 9.19
N GLY A 246 -6.94 -10.14 9.56
CA GLY A 246 -5.47 -10.18 9.55
C GLY A 246 -4.88 -10.28 8.14
N SER A 247 -3.58 -10.01 8.02
CA SER A 247 -2.85 -9.98 6.74
C SER A 247 -2.87 -11.32 5.98
N GLY A 248 -2.98 -12.44 6.70
CA GLY A 248 -3.08 -13.80 6.11
C GLY A 248 -4.34 -14.06 5.29
N TRP A 249 -5.30 -13.12 5.27
CA TRP A 249 -6.58 -13.22 4.56
C TRP A 249 -6.71 -12.20 3.42
N LYS A 250 -5.59 -11.64 2.94
CA LYS A 250 -5.62 -10.54 1.97
C LYS A 250 -6.05 -10.92 0.56
N TYR A 251 -5.91 -12.19 0.18
CA TYR A 251 -6.39 -12.72 -1.10
C TYR A 251 -7.76 -13.37 -0.95
N GLN A 252 -8.66 -13.20 -1.92
CA GLN A 252 -10.00 -13.77 -1.86
C GLN A 252 -9.99 -15.30 -1.78
N ARG A 253 -9.07 -15.96 -2.49
CA ARG A 253 -8.87 -17.42 -2.43
C ARG A 253 -8.50 -17.96 -1.05
N GLN A 254 -8.04 -17.10 -0.14
CA GLN A 254 -7.77 -17.47 1.25
C GLN A 254 -9.07 -17.35 2.05
N GLY A 255 -10.01 -18.27 1.85
CA GLY A 255 -11.22 -18.37 2.68
C GLY A 255 -12.28 -17.27 2.47
N GLU A 256 -12.25 -16.54 1.35
CA GLU A 256 -13.28 -15.60 0.89
C GLU A 256 -13.59 -14.45 1.85
N LEU A 257 -12.80 -14.23 2.90
CA LEU A 257 -13.03 -13.18 3.90
C LEU A 257 -12.96 -11.77 3.29
N VAL A 258 -12.22 -11.62 2.21
CA VAL A 258 -12.10 -10.38 1.43
C VAL A 258 -12.60 -10.57 0.01
N SER A 259 -13.26 -9.55 -0.53
CA SER A 259 -13.70 -9.49 -1.94
C SER A 259 -13.99 -8.04 -2.31
N ILE A 260 -14.06 -7.73 -3.61
CA ILE A 260 -14.43 -6.38 -4.07
C ILE A 260 -15.81 -5.96 -3.52
N PRO A 261 -16.88 -6.78 -3.58
CA PRO A 261 -18.18 -6.42 -2.99
C PRO A 261 -18.11 -6.14 -1.48
N LYS A 262 -17.36 -6.95 -0.71
CA LYS A 262 -17.20 -6.74 0.75
C LYS A 262 -16.50 -5.41 1.05
N LEU A 263 -15.46 -5.08 0.28
CA LEU A 263 -14.77 -3.81 0.41
C LEU A 263 -15.69 -2.63 0.06
N VAL A 264 -16.47 -2.73 -1.03
CA VAL A 264 -17.43 -1.69 -1.43
C VAL A 264 -18.53 -1.50 -0.38
N ASP A 265 -19.07 -2.58 0.19
CA ASP A 265 -20.05 -2.49 1.28
C ASP A 265 -19.47 -1.81 2.53
N ALA A 266 -18.26 -2.21 2.93
CA ALA A 266 -17.58 -1.60 4.08
C ALA A 266 -17.31 -0.10 3.86
N LEU A 267 -16.88 0.30 2.66
CA LEU A 267 -16.67 1.70 2.29
C LEU A 267 -17.98 2.52 2.36
N ARG A 268 -19.11 1.95 1.91
CA ARG A 268 -20.43 2.61 2.03
C ARG A 268 -20.87 2.81 3.48
N ARG A 269 -20.61 1.82 4.34
CA ARG A 269 -20.89 1.91 5.78
C ARG A 269 -19.97 2.89 6.52
N LEU A 270 -18.77 3.14 5.97
CA LEU A 270 -17.76 4.07 6.48
C LEU A 270 -17.93 5.53 6.00
N PRO A 271 -19.15 5.92 5.62
CA PRO A 271 -19.44 7.00 4.66
C PRO A 271 -18.25 7.62 3.89
N VAL A 272 -17.51 6.83 3.09
CA VAL A 272 -16.52 7.44 2.17
C VAL A 272 -17.23 8.28 1.11
N ARG A 273 -16.55 9.29 0.59
CA ARG A 273 -17.14 10.21 -0.41
C ARG A 273 -17.64 9.43 -1.63
N GLY A 274 -18.81 9.78 -2.17
CA GLY A 274 -19.37 9.09 -3.33
C GLY A 274 -18.45 9.07 -4.56
N ALA A 275 -17.66 10.13 -4.76
CA ALA A 275 -16.65 10.20 -5.81
C ALA A 275 -15.54 9.15 -5.65
N ASP A 276 -15.24 8.72 -4.42
CA ASP A 276 -14.21 7.72 -4.11
C ASP A 276 -14.70 6.30 -4.42
N LEU A 277 -16.00 6.00 -4.25
CA LEU A 277 -16.58 4.72 -4.69
C LEU A 277 -16.42 4.52 -6.21
N LEU A 278 -16.53 5.60 -6.99
CA LEU A 278 -16.23 5.55 -8.44
C LEU A 278 -14.74 5.32 -8.72
N GLN A 279 -13.83 5.72 -7.81
CA GLN A 279 -12.42 5.40 -7.95
C GLN A 279 -12.15 3.91 -7.70
N VAL A 280 -12.86 3.25 -6.77
CA VAL A 280 -12.75 1.79 -6.57
C VAL A 280 -13.07 1.06 -7.88
N GLN A 281 -14.14 1.45 -8.56
CA GLN A 281 -14.48 0.90 -9.86
C GLN A 281 -13.35 1.10 -10.89
N ARG A 282 -12.77 2.31 -10.95
CA ARG A 282 -11.63 2.59 -11.85
C ARG A 282 -10.38 1.80 -11.48
N TRP A 283 -10.15 1.51 -10.21
CA TRP A 283 -9.06 0.67 -9.74
C TRP A 283 -9.22 -0.78 -10.20
N VAL A 284 -10.41 -1.36 -10.10
CA VAL A 284 -10.69 -2.71 -10.62
C VAL A 284 -10.46 -2.78 -12.13
N MET A 285 -11.00 -1.81 -12.89
CA MET A 285 -10.78 -1.70 -14.34
C MET A 285 -9.29 -1.62 -14.68
N PHE A 286 -8.55 -0.76 -13.98
CA PHE A 286 -7.14 -0.56 -14.25
C PHE A 286 -6.31 -1.81 -13.94
N ASN A 287 -6.51 -2.43 -12.77
CA ASN A 287 -5.81 -3.67 -12.40
C ASN A 287 -6.11 -4.83 -13.35
N TYR A 288 -7.34 -4.94 -13.86
CA TYR A 288 -7.64 -5.86 -14.94
C TYR A 288 -6.81 -5.54 -16.19
N LEU A 289 -6.87 -4.30 -16.68
CA LEU A 289 -6.18 -3.89 -17.91
C LEU A 289 -4.66 -4.07 -17.85
N ILE A 290 -4.03 -3.82 -16.69
CA ILE A 290 -2.59 -3.99 -16.53
C ILE A 290 -2.18 -5.41 -16.14
N GLY A 291 -3.12 -6.34 -15.92
CA GLY A 291 -2.79 -7.70 -15.48
C GLY A 291 -2.16 -7.75 -14.09
N ASN A 292 -2.70 -7.00 -13.14
CA ASN A 292 -2.20 -6.98 -11.76
C ASN A 292 -2.75 -8.16 -10.95
N ALA A 293 -2.00 -9.27 -10.96
CA ALA A 293 -2.33 -10.49 -10.21
C ALA A 293 -2.17 -10.34 -8.69
N ASP A 294 -1.65 -9.20 -8.20
CA ASP A 294 -1.39 -8.94 -6.78
C ASP A 294 -2.25 -7.80 -6.21
N ALA A 295 -3.31 -7.39 -6.91
CA ALA A 295 -4.28 -6.39 -6.46
C ALA A 295 -5.20 -6.91 -5.33
N HIS A 296 -4.62 -7.15 -4.14
CA HIS A 296 -5.29 -7.72 -2.98
C HIS A 296 -5.87 -6.66 -2.02
N ALA A 297 -6.61 -7.08 -0.98
CA ALA A 297 -7.34 -6.16 -0.09
C ALA A 297 -6.45 -5.12 0.62
N LYS A 298 -5.19 -5.44 0.95
CA LYS A 298 -4.25 -4.47 1.55
C LYS A 298 -3.73 -3.39 0.57
N ASN A 299 -4.00 -3.51 -0.73
CA ASN A 299 -3.59 -2.53 -1.75
C ASN A 299 -4.66 -1.46 -2.00
N MET A 300 -5.63 -1.37 -1.08
CA MET A 300 -6.60 -0.29 -1.00
C MET A 300 -6.64 0.19 0.44
N SER A 301 -6.48 1.49 0.64
CA SER A 301 -6.50 2.10 1.98
C SER A 301 -7.49 3.26 2.05
N VAL A 302 -7.97 3.52 3.26
CA VAL A 302 -8.82 4.66 3.58
C VAL A 302 -8.03 5.62 4.44
N LEU A 303 -8.06 6.90 4.08
CA LEU A 303 -7.52 8.00 4.88
C LEU A 303 -8.61 8.60 5.75
N VAL A 304 -8.21 9.06 6.93
CA VAL A 304 -9.05 9.85 7.83
C VAL A 304 -8.43 11.25 7.97
N ASP A 305 -9.15 12.25 7.48
CA ASP A 305 -8.78 13.66 7.60
C ASP A 305 -9.88 14.47 8.33
N ASP A 306 -9.66 15.77 8.44
CA ASP A 306 -10.59 16.72 9.06
C ASP A 306 -11.97 16.77 8.39
N LYS A 307 -12.09 16.22 7.17
CA LYS A 307 -13.31 16.14 6.37
C LYS A 307 -13.87 14.72 6.30
N GLY A 308 -13.42 13.82 7.16
CA GLY A 308 -13.91 12.45 7.29
C GLY A 308 -13.10 11.42 6.50
N TYR A 309 -13.81 10.41 5.97
CA TYR A 309 -13.18 9.29 5.29
C TYR A 309 -13.08 9.52 3.79
N ARG A 310 -11.92 9.21 3.22
CA ARG A 310 -11.67 9.24 1.78
C ARG A 310 -10.76 8.11 1.35
N LEU A 311 -10.85 7.70 0.10
CA LEU A 311 -9.93 6.70 -0.44
C LEU A 311 -8.52 7.29 -0.55
N ALA A 312 -7.52 6.50 -0.17
CA ALA A 312 -6.12 6.83 -0.45
C ALA A 312 -5.86 6.81 -1.97
N PRO A 313 -4.90 7.60 -2.47
CA PRO A 313 -4.34 7.37 -3.79
C PRO A 313 -3.91 5.91 -3.97
N PHE A 314 -4.08 5.34 -5.16
CA PHE A 314 -3.71 3.96 -5.46
C PHE A 314 -2.19 3.79 -5.48
N TYR A 315 -1.74 2.65 -5.00
CA TYR A 315 -0.34 2.24 -4.87
C TYR A 315 -0.21 0.74 -5.18
N ASP A 316 1.01 0.23 -5.25
CA ASP A 316 1.31 -1.17 -5.53
C ASP A 316 0.59 -1.66 -6.81
N LEU A 317 0.71 -0.85 -7.87
CA LEU A 317 0.19 -1.15 -9.21
C LEU A 317 1.31 -1.80 -10.03
N LEU A 318 1.18 -3.10 -10.32
CA LEU A 318 2.18 -3.87 -11.08
C LEU A 318 1.52 -4.71 -12.18
N CYS A 319 2.21 -4.91 -13.29
CA CYS A 319 1.85 -5.89 -14.31
C CYS A 319 2.48 -7.24 -13.95
N VAL A 320 1.84 -7.97 -13.03
CA VAL A 320 2.38 -9.24 -12.52
C VAL A 320 2.22 -10.36 -13.57
N LYS A 321 1.20 -10.26 -14.43
CA LYS A 321 1.00 -11.18 -15.57
C LYS A 321 2.18 -11.21 -16.54
N ALA A 322 2.98 -10.14 -16.63
CA ALA A 322 4.22 -10.14 -17.43
C ALA A 322 5.32 -11.09 -16.91
N TYR A 323 5.15 -11.64 -15.70
CA TYR A 323 5.96 -12.72 -15.10
C TYR A 323 5.27 -14.10 -15.15
N GLY A 324 4.11 -14.19 -15.83
CA GLY A 324 3.35 -15.43 -16.06
C GLY A 324 2.31 -15.77 -15.00
N ASP A 325 1.95 -14.85 -14.10
CA ASP A 325 0.85 -15.09 -13.15
C ASP A 325 -0.51 -14.79 -13.79
N GLU A 326 -1.41 -15.77 -13.71
CA GLU A 326 -2.69 -15.77 -14.43
C GLU A 326 -3.91 -15.51 -13.54
N SER A 327 -3.74 -15.61 -12.22
CA SER A 327 -4.82 -15.50 -11.25
C SER A 327 -5.09 -14.06 -10.82
N LEU A 328 -6.33 -13.79 -10.47
CA LEU A 328 -6.78 -12.56 -9.81
C LEU A 328 -6.61 -12.70 -8.29
N ALA A 329 -6.13 -11.63 -7.64
CA ALA A 329 -6.05 -11.57 -6.18
C ALA A 329 -7.44 -11.41 -5.52
N LEU A 330 -8.31 -10.62 -6.16
CA LEU A 330 -9.72 -10.45 -5.84
C LEU A 330 -10.51 -10.69 -7.13
N TYR A 331 -11.59 -11.46 -7.04
CA TYR A 331 -12.31 -11.96 -8.21
C TYR A 331 -13.16 -10.87 -8.86
N ILE A 332 -13.36 -11.00 -10.17
CA ILE A 332 -14.31 -10.17 -10.92
C ILE A 332 -15.50 -11.05 -11.25
N GLY A 333 -16.65 -10.77 -10.61
CA GLY A 333 -17.74 -11.75 -10.55
C GLY A 333 -17.24 -12.99 -9.81
N ASP A 334 -17.45 -14.16 -10.42
CA ASP A 334 -16.99 -15.46 -9.89
C ASP A 334 -15.64 -15.93 -10.46
N GLU A 335 -15.02 -15.11 -11.33
CA GLU A 335 -13.81 -15.52 -12.05
C GLU A 335 -12.53 -15.18 -11.27
N ASP A 336 -11.64 -16.17 -11.18
CA ASP A 336 -10.38 -16.10 -10.45
C ASP A 336 -9.13 -16.01 -11.35
N THR A 337 -9.30 -15.95 -12.67
CA THR A 337 -8.22 -15.79 -13.65
C THR A 337 -8.56 -14.71 -14.69
N PHE A 338 -7.54 -14.02 -15.20
CA PHE A 338 -7.75 -12.96 -16.21
C PHE A 338 -8.42 -13.45 -17.49
N ALA A 339 -8.12 -14.69 -17.89
CA ALA A 339 -8.63 -15.29 -19.13
C ALA A 339 -10.12 -15.66 -19.06
N ALA A 340 -10.64 -15.95 -17.86
CA ALA A 340 -12.03 -16.33 -17.66
C ALA A 340 -12.97 -15.12 -17.53
N VAL A 341 -12.45 -13.94 -17.19
CA VAL A 341 -13.24 -12.70 -17.09
C VAL A 341 -13.90 -12.36 -18.42
N GLY A 342 -15.23 -12.37 -18.42
CA GLY A 342 -16.09 -11.99 -19.54
C GLY A 342 -17.08 -10.89 -19.16
N ALA A 343 -18.00 -10.57 -20.07
CA ALA A 343 -19.02 -9.56 -19.84
C ALA A 343 -19.95 -9.92 -18.66
N HIS A 344 -20.25 -11.21 -18.48
CA HIS A 344 -21.04 -11.75 -17.36
C HIS A 344 -20.37 -11.48 -16.01
N SER A 345 -19.04 -11.56 -15.95
CA SER A 345 -18.24 -11.27 -14.75
C SER A 345 -18.40 -9.82 -14.29
N TRP A 346 -18.44 -8.87 -15.23
CA TRP A 346 -18.68 -7.46 -14.94
C TRP A 346 -20.13 -7.17 -14.54
N GLU A 347 -21.09 -7.89 -15.11
CA GLU A 347 -22.50 -7.82 -14.69
C GLU A 347 -22.67 -8.27 -13.24
N ALA A 348 -22.12 -9.45 -12.89
CA ALA A 348 -22.12 -9.97 -11.53
C ALA A 348 -21.45 -8.99 -10.55
N LEU A 349 -20.25 -8.51 -10.88
CA LEU A 349 -19.55 -7.52 -10.07
C LEU A 349 -20.40 -6.26 -9.84
N CYS A 350 -21.02 -5.73 -10.90
CA CYS A 350 -21.85 -4.53 -10.79
C CYS A 350 -23.07 -4.77 -9.92
N LYS A 351 -23.73 -5.92 -10.06
CA LYS A 351 -24.88 -6.30 -9.22
C LYS A 351 -24.49 -6.35 -7.75
N ASP A 352 -23.43 -7.08 -7.42
CA ASP A 352 -23.00 -7.29 -6.04
C ASP A 352 -22.46 -6.01 -5.40
N CYS A 353 -21.78 -5.19 -6.20
CA CYS A 353 -21.30 -3.89 -5.76
C CYS A 353 -22.37 -2.80 -5.85
N GLY A 354 -23.57 -3.03 -6.38
CA GLY A 354 -24.57 -1.98 -6.61
C GLY A 354 -24.11 -0.86 -7.54
N PHE A 355 -23.25 -1.16 -8.52
CA PHE A 355 -22.84 -0.24 -9.58
C PHE A 355 -23.77 -0.32 -10.80
N ARG A 356 -23.89 0.77 -11.55
CA ARG A 356 -24.69 0.80 -12.79
C ARG A 356 -23.90 0.22 -13.94
N LEU A 357 -24.26 -0.99 -14.39
CA LEU A 357 -23.55 -1.71 -15.46
C LEU A 357 -23.29 -0.86 -16.73
N PRO A 358 -24.26 -0.12 -17.29
CA PRO A 358 -23.99 0.70 -18.49
C PRO A 358 -22.92 1.77 -18.28
N GLU A 359 -22.88 2.39 -17.09
CA GLU A 359 -21.88 3.41 -16.75
C GLU A 359 -20.51 2.78 -16.51
N THR A 360 -20.47 1.62 -15.83
CA THR A 360 -19.28 0.80 -15.66
C THR A 360 -18.64 0.47 -17.00
N LEU A 361 -19.40 -0.14 -17.92
CA LEU A 361 -18.87 -0.58 -19.21
C LEU A 361 -18.45 0.59 -20.10
N LYS A 362 -19.18 1.71 -20.05
CA LYS A 362 -18.76 2.96 -20.71
C LYS A 362 -17.42 3.45 -20.16
N GLY A 363 -17.24 3.44 -18.84
CA GLY A 363 -15.99 3.78 -18.18
C GLY A 363 -14.84 2.85 -18.55
N PHE A 364 -15.11 1.54 -18.56
CA PHE A 364 -14.15 0.50 -18.90
C PHE A 364 -13.68 0.61 -20.36
N ARG A 365 -14.62 0.74 -21.30
CA ARG A 365 -14.33 0.99 -22.72
C ARG A 365 -13.47 2.22 -22.90
N LYS A 366 -13.83 3.35 -22.25
CA LYS A 366 -13.06 4.59 -22.34
C LYS A 366 -11.64 4.43 -21.81
N MET A 367 -11.45 3.71 -20.71
CA MET A 367 -10.13 3.44 -20.15
C MET A 367 -9.31 2.53 -21.08
N ALA A 368 -9.91 1.47 -21.61
CA ALA A 368 -9.27 0.55 -22.55
C ALA A 368 -8.83 1.27 -23.85
N GLN A 369 -9.69 2.12 -24.42
CA GLN A 369 -9.34 2.94 -25.60
C GLN A 369 -8.18 3.90 -25.33
N ALA A 370 -8.08 4.43 -24.11
CA ALA A 370 -7.02 5.34 -23.71
C ALA A 370 -5.72 4.63 -23.29
N LEU A 371 -5.77 3.33 -22.97
CA LEU A 371 -4.67 2.57 -22.39
C LEU A 371 -3.44 2.58 -23.30
N LEU A 372 -3.56 2.08 -24.54
CA LEU A 372 -2.42 1.94 -25.44
C LEU A 372 -1.81 3.29 -25.88
N PRO A 373 -2.61 4.34 -26.21
CA PRO A 373 -2.05 5.67 -26.47
C PRO A 373 -1.34 6.28 -25.27
N ALA A 374 -1.84 6.06 -24.05
CA ALA A 374 -1.16 6.51 -22.83
C ALA A 374 0.12 5.70 -22.58
N TRP A 375 0.05 4.38 -22.77
CA TRP A 375 1.17 3.47 -22.63
C TRP A 375 2.30 3.81 -23.60
N ALA A 376 2.02 4.08 -24.87
CA ALA A 376 3.06 4.47 -25.84
C ALA A 376 3.90 5.66 -25.36
N LYS A 377 3.25 6.69 -24.77
CA LYS A 377 3.94 7.87 -24.22
C LYS A 377 4.74 7.55 -22.96
N VAL A 378 4.22 6.67 -22.10
CA VAL A 378 4.92 6.22 -20.89
C VAL A 378 6.12 5.36 -21.28
N LEU A 379 5.93 4.41 -22.20
CA LEU A 379 6.95 3.52 -22.72
C LEU A 379 8.09 4.32 -23.36
N GLU A 380 7.79 5.30 -24.22
CA GLU A 380 8.80 6.18 -24.83
C GLU A 380 9.67 6.87 -23.77
N ARG A 381 9.04 7.47 -22.74
CA ARG A 381 9.76 8.13 -21.64
C ARG A 381 10.58 7.15 -20.81
N THR A 382 10.01 6.00 -20.47
CA THR A 382 10.69 4.96 -19.68
C THR A 382 11.86 4.36 -20.45
N LEU A 383 11.73 4.17 -21.77
CA LEU A 383 12.82 3.69 -22.64
C LEU A 383 13.97 4.70 -22.78
N ALA A 384 13.69 5.98 -22.55
CA ALA A 384 14.67 7.07 -22.52
C ALA A 384 15.38 7.23 -21.16
N GLU A 385 14.97 6.49 -20.12
CA GLU A 385 15.68 6.50 -18.84
C GLU A 385 17.14 6.02 -19.02
N PRO A 386 18.11 6.72 -18.42
CA PRO A 386 19.51 6.33 -18.54
C PRO A 386 19.75 4.95 -17.91
N GLN A 387 20.72 4.22 -18.48
CA GLN A 387 21.19 2.93 -17.95
C GLN A 387 20.11 1.84 -17.92
N LEU A 388 19.10 1.93 -18.80
CA LEU A 388 18.08 0.90 -18.95
C LEU A 388 18.69 -0.44 -19.40
N THR A 389 18.45 -1.50 -18.63
CA THR A 389 19.00 -2.83 -18.90
C THR A 389 18.22 -3.58 -19.98
N GLN A 390 18.81 -4.64 -20.53
CA GLN A 390 18.13 -5.50 -21.50
C GLN A 390 16.91 -6.21 -20.88
N ALA A 391 17.04 -6.71 -19.65
CA ALA A 391 15.93 -7.37 -18.94
C ALA A 391 14.76 -6.41 -18.68
N GLU A 392 15.05 -5.13 -18.38
CA GLU A 392 14.03 -4.09 -18.26
C GLU A 392 13.32 -3.83 -19.59
N ARG A 393 14.04 -3.76 -20.72
CA ARG A 393 13.46 -3.61 -22.05
C ARG A 393 12.53 -4.77 -22.42
N GLU A 394 12.97 -6.00 -22.17
CA GLU A 394 12.18 -7.21 -22.43
C GLU A 394 10.93 -7.28 -21.57
N LEU A 395 11.02 -6.86 -20.30
CA LEU A 395 9.84 -6.78 -19.45
C LEU A 395 8.83 -5.77 -19.99
N LEU A 396 9.26 -4.57 -20.37
CA LEU A 396 8.37 -3.55 -20.95
C LEU A 396 7.68 -4.04 -22.23
N GLN A 397 8.36 -4.88 -23.04
CA GLN A 397 7.74 -5.54 -24.19
C GLN A 397 6.67 -6.55 -23.77
N ARG A 398 6.94 -7.41 -22.78
CA ARG A 398 5.92 -8.33 -22.24
C ARG A 398 4.72 -7.60 -21.65
N MET A 399 4.95 -6.50 -20.93
CA MET A 399 3.87 -5.64 -20.41
C MET A 399 3.03 -5.07 -21.56
N THR A 400 3.66 -4.65 -22.66
CA THR A 400 2.95 -4.17 -23.86
C THR A 400 2.00 -5.24 -24.42
N GLN A 401 2.47 -6.47 -24.56
CA GLN A 401 1.65 -7.60 -25.02
C GLN A 401 0.45 -7.86 -24.09
N VAL A 402 0.66 -7.81 -22.77
CA VAL A 402 -0.43 -7.94 -21.78
C VAL A 402 -1.46 -6.83 -21.97
N PHE A 403 -1.02 -5.57 -22.09
CA PHE A 403 -1.91 -4.41 -22.21
C PHE A 403 -2.70 -4.45 -23.52
N GLU A 404 -2.08 -4.86 -24.63
CA GLU A 404 -2.75 -5.04 -25.93
C GLU A 404 -3.85 -6.10 -25.84
N ALA A 405 -3.53 -7.28 -25.30
CA ALA A 405 -4.48 -8.37 -25.14
C ALA A 405 -5.66 -7.97 -24.23
N HIS A 406 -5.39 -7.37 -23.07
CA HIS A 406 -6.43 -6.98 -22.12
C HIS A 406 -7.27 -5.80 -22.62
N ALA A 407 -6.67 -4.83 -23.32
CA ALA A 407 -7.43 -3.77 -23.97
C ALA A 407 -8.38 -4.34 -25.03
N HIS A 408 -7.91 -5.27 -25.87
CA HIS A 408 -8.76 -5.94 -26.86
C HIS A 408 -9.94 -6.66 -26.20
N ASN A 409 -9.67 -7.48 -25.18
CA ASN A 409 -10.71 -8.20 -24.43
C ASN A 409 -11.72 -7.24 -23.79
N ALA A 410 -11.24 -6.16 -23.15
CA ALA A 410 -12.09 -5.15 -22.54
C ALA A 410 -13.03 -4.46 -23.54
N LEU A 411 -12.51 -4.14 -24.74
CA LEU A 411 -13.32 -3.54 -25.81
C LEU A 411 -14.38 -4.51 -26.33
N SER A 412 -14.03 -5.79 -26.48
CA SER A 412 -14.97 -6.84 -26.88
C SER A 412 -16.10 -6.98 -25.85
N MET A 413 -15.78 -7.11 -24.56
CA MET A 413 -16.77 -7.20 -23.48
C MET A 413 -17.72 -6.00 -23.42
N ALA A 414 -17.21 -4.79 -23.67
CA ALA A 414 -18.00 -3.57 -23.61
C ALA A 414 -18.83 -3.27 -24.88
N GLN A 415 -18.69 -4.06 -25.94
CA GLN A 415 -19.52 -3.98 -27.15
C GLN A 415 -20.76 -4.88 -27.07
N SER A 416 -20.65 -6.04 -26.41
CA SER A 416 -21.71 -7.07 -26.36
C SER A 416 -22.98 -6.70 -25.59
N LEU A 417 -23.01 -5.52 -24.95
CA LEU A 417 -24.09 -5.06 -24.06
C LEU A 417 -24.64 -3.67 -24.47
N GLY A 418 -24.29 -3.20 -25.68
CA GLY A 418 -24.66 -1.91 -26.23
C GLY A 418 -25.82 -1.95 -27.22
#